data_AF-A0A944UK02-F1
#
_entry.id   AF-A0A944UK02-F1
#
_cell.length_a   1.000
_cell.length_b   1.000
_cell.length_c   1.000
_cell.angle_alpha   90.00
_cell.angle_beta   90.00
_cell.angle_gamma   90.00
#
_symmetry.space_group_name_H-M   'P 1'
#
loop_
_entity.id
_entity.type
_entity.pdbx_description
1 polymer ?
#
loop_
_entity_poly.entity_id
_entity_poly.type
_entity_poly.pdbx_seq_one_letter_code
_entity_poly.pdbx_strand_id
1 'polypeptide(L)'
;MNISNYLDAIAKPFQGLAPWILRLVLGTSFILHGLGKFPLPPEKMVTWFESMGIAAPEIIASLVALGEVVAGAAVILGGFLGSAGHLITRLGGGAVVVIMIGAFYLAHADWFITQKLFMSEQIFLFALGLYFAIKGNN
;
A
#
# COMPACT_ATOMS: atom_id res chain seq x y z
N MET A 1 -19.90 33.38 -13.32
CA MET A 1 -19.09 32.15 -13.21
C MET A 1 -19.81 31.21 -12.26
N ASN A 2 -20.10 29.96 -12.63
CA ASN A 2 -20.70 28.99 -11.70
C ASN A 2 -19.64 28.61 -10.63
N ILE A 3 -20.07 28.29 -9.42
CA ILE A 3 -19.21 27.87 -8.31
C ILE A 3 -18.26 26.72 -8.70
N SER A 4 -18.69 25.79 -9.56
CA SER A 4 -17.80 24.73 -10.08
C SER A 4 -16.58 25.32 -10.78
N ASN A 5 -16.79 26.22 -11.76
CA ASN A 5 -15.71 26.83 -12.53
C ASN A 5 -14.77 27.67 -11.64
N TYR A 6 -15.30 28.24 -10.56
CA TYR A 6 -14.51 28.96 -9.56
C TYR A 6 -13.62 28.00 -8.75
N LEU A 7 -14.18 26.89 -8.26
CA LEU A 7 -13.41 25.87 -7.55
C LEU A 7 -12.36 25.22 -8.45
N ASP A 8 -12.67 24.97 -9.72
CA ASP A 8 -11.71 24.43 -10.69
C ASP A 8 -10.53 25.39 -10.91
N ALA A 9 -10.80 26.70 -11.04
CA ALA A 9 -9.76 27.71 -11.18
C ALA A 9 -8.83 27.77 -9.96
N ILE A 10 -9.38 27.60 -8.75
CA ILE A 10 -8.61 27.53 -7.50
C ILE A 10 -7.80 26.23 -7.42
N ALA A 11 -8.37 25.09 -7.82
CA ALA A 11 -7.74 23.78 -7.69
C ALA A 11 -6.66 23.52 -8.75
N LYS A 12 -6.75 24.16 -9.93
CA LYS A 12 -5.88 23.93 -11.08
C LYS A 12 -4.37 23.93 -10.76
N PRO A 13 -3.82 24.87 -9.95
CA PRO A 13 -2.39 24.86 -9.60
C PRO A 13 -1.98 23.63 -8.76
N PHE A 14 -2.92 23.00 -8.05
CA PHE A 14 -2.67 21.87 -7.15
C PHE A 14 -2.92 20.51 -7.79
N GLN A 15 -3.48 20.44 -9.01
CA GLN A 15 -3.82 19.16 -9.65
C GLN A 15 -2.60 18.26 -9.83
N GLY A 16 -1.41 18.82 -10.08
CA GLY A 16 -0.15 18.05 -10.15
C GLY A 16 0.29 17.45 -8.81
N LEU A 17 -0.15 18.02 -7.68
CA LEU A 17 0.15 17.55 -6.32
C LEU A 17 -0.85 16.51 -5.81
N ALA A 18 -2.06 16.45 -6.39
CA ALA A 18 -3.11 15.55 -5.92
C ALA A 18 -2.66 14.06 -5.88
N PRO A 19 -1.99 13.50 -6.91
CA PRO A 19 -1.47 12.14 -6.84
C PRO A 19 -0.37 11.96 -5.79
N TRP A 20 0.39 13.03 -5.48
CA TRP A 20 1.46 12.97 -4.48
C TRP A 20 0.92 12.82 -3.05
N ILE A 21 -0.26 13.37 -2.75
CA ILE A 21 -0.92 13.16 -1.46
C ILE A 21 -1.17 11.66 -1.26
N LEU A 22 -1.77 11.01 -2.24
CA LEU A 22 -2.06 9.57 -2.20
C LEU A 22 -0.78 8.74 -2.17
N ARG A 23 0.23 9.13 -2.95
CA ARG A 23 1.52 8.44 -3.03
C ARG A 23 2.24 8.44 -1.70
N LEU A 24 2.33 9.61 -1.06
CA LEU A 24 3.05 9.76 0.20
C LEU A 24 2.30 9.08 1.35
N VAL A 25 0.97 9.17 1.40
CA VAL A 25 0.16 8.47 2.42
C VAL A 25 0.32 6.95 2.27
N LEU A 26 0.10 6.40 1.07
CA LEU A 26 0.24 4.97 0.84
C LEU A 26 1.65 4.49 1.13
N GLY A 27 2.65 5.14 0.50
CA GLY A 27 4.03 4.70 0.60
C GLY A 27 4.58 4.79 2.02
N THR A 28 4.27 5.88 2.74
CA THR A 28 4.72 6.04 4.13
C THR A 28 4.03 5.03 5.04
N SER A 29 2.71 4.84 4.91
CA SER A 29 1.99 3.84 5.72
C SER A 29 2.59 2.45 5.51
N PHE A 30 2.76 2.02 4.25
CA PHE A 30 3.34 0.70 3.95
C PHE A 30 4.78 0.54 4.47
N ILE A 31 5.63 1.57 4.34
CA ILE A 31 6.97 1.57 4.93
C ILE A 31 6.90 1.39 6.45
N LEU A 32 6.03 2.13 7.14
CA LEU A 32 5.89 2.04 8.60
C LEU A 32 5.33 0.68 9.04
N HIS A 33 4.39 0.11 8.29
CA HIS A 33 3.88 -1.25 8.52
C HIS A 33 4.99 -2.31 8.43
N GLY A 34 5.88 -2.18 7.45
CA GLY A 34 7.02 -3.07 7.29
C GLY A 34 8.11 -2.83 8.33
N LEU A 35 8.46 -1.58 8.61
CA LEU A 35 9.45 -1.21 9.64
C LEU A 35 9.03 -1.65 11.04
N GLY A 36 7.73 -1.62 11.35
CA GLY A 36 7.19 -2.12 12.61
C GLY A 36 7.36 -3.64 12.83
N LYS A 37 7.84 -4.37 11.81
CA LYS A 37 8.14 -5.81 11.86
C LYS A 37 9.64 -6.11 12.05
N PHE A 38 10.50 -5.09 12.17
CA PHE A 38 11.93 -5.32 12.43
C PHE A 38 12.20 -5.49 13.94
N PRO A 39 13.27 -6.22 14.33
CA PRO A 39 14.24 -6.90 13.47
C PRO A 39 13.67 -8.15 12.79
N LEU A 40 14.32 -8.60 11.72
CA LEU A 40 13.95 -9.83 11.01
C LEU A 40 14.70 -11.03 11.61
N PRO A 41 14.04 -12.20 11.74
CA PRO A 41 12.63 -12.43 11.43
C PRO A 41 11.68 -11.86 12.52
N PRO A 42 10.48 -11.38 12.14
CA PRO A 42 9.52 -10.77 13.07
C PRO A 42 8.91 -11.80 14.04
N GLU A 43 9.49 -11.97 15.24
CA GLU A 43 9.12 -13.03 16.19
C GLU A 43 7.61 -13.22 16.38
N LYS A 44 6.87 -12.14 16.66
CA LYS A 44 5.40 -12.20 16.86
C LYS A 44 4.65 -12.75 15.65
N MET A 45 5.06 -12.36 14.44
CA MET A 45 4.43 -12.78 13.21
C MET A 45 4.85 -14.20 12.83
N VAL A 46 6.08 -14.59 13.14
CA VAL A 46 6.57 -15.97 12.99
C VAL A 46 5.76 -16.92 13.86
N THR A 47 5.62 -16.64 15.16
CA THR A 47 4.82 -17.47 16.07
C THR A 47 3.36 -17.56 15.62
N TRP A 48 2.79 -16.46 15.12
CA TRP A 48 1.44 -16.47 14.56
C TRP A 48 1.35 -17.34 13.29
N PHE A 49 2.30 -17.23 12.37
CA PHE A 49 2.37 -18.04 11.15
C PHE A 49 2.58 -19.53 11.45
N GLU A 50 3.42 -19.87 12.44
CA GLU A 50 3.59 -21.24 12.95
C GLU A 50 2.27 -21.81 13.46
N SER A 51 1.51 -21.03 14.23
CA SER A 51 0.21 -21.45 14.76
C SER A 51 -0.83 -21.75 13.68
N MET A 52 -0.67 -21.15 12.49
CA MET A 52 -1.51 -21.39 11.31
C MET A 52 -0.99 -22.53 10.42
N GLY A 53 0.16 -23.14 10.75
CA GLY A 53 0.78 -24.20 9.96
C GLY A 53 1.39 -23.72 8.64
N ILE A 54 1.75 -22.43 8.54
CA ILE A 54 2.41 -21.88 7.35
C ILE A 54 3.84 -22.44 7.25
N ALA A 55 4.21 -22.95 6.06
CA ALA A 55 5.54 -23.46 5.81
C ALA A 55 6.59 -22.33 5.80
N ALA A 56 7.78 -22.58 6.37
CA ALA A 56 8.87 -21.60 6.48
C ALA A 56 8.41 -20.22 7.02
N PRO A 57 7.81 -20.17 8.22
CA PRO A 57 7.15 -18.98 8.77
C PRO A 57 8.12 -17.81 8.94
N GLU A 58 9.37 -18.07 9.34
CA GLU A 58 10.45 -17.06 9.41
C GLU A 58 10.71 -16.37 8.07
N ILE A 59 10.78 -17.16 6.99
CA ILE A 59 11.05 -16.64 5.64
C ILE A 59 9.85 -15.84 5.16
N ILE A 60 8.64 -16.40 5.24
CA ILE A 60 7.43 -15.74 4.75
C ILE A 60 7.16 -14.45 5.53
N ALA A 61 7.27 -14.46 6.86
CA ALA A 61 7.06 -13.27 7.67
C ALA A 61 8.10 -12.17 7.37
N SER A 62 9.35 -12.56 7.15
CA SER A 62 10.41 -11.62 6.73
C SER A 62 10.15 -11.05 5.33
N LEU A 63 9.68 -11.88 4.39
CA LEU A 63 9.31 -11.43 3.04
C LEU A 63 8.13 -10.47 3.05
N VAL A 64 7.15 -10.65 3.95
CA VAL A 64 6.06 -9.68 4.11
C VAL A 64 6.62 -8.34 4.61
N ALA A 65 7.44 -8.34 5.66
CA ALA A 65 8.03 -7.12 6.20
C ALA A 65 8.88 -6.37 5.16
N LEU A 66 9.75 -7.08 4.45
CA LEU A 66 10.56 -6.50 3.37
C LEU A 66 9.69 -6.03 2.20
N GLY A 67 8.70 -6.82 1.82
CA GLY A 67 7.77 -6.52 0.74
C GLY A 67 6.99 -5.24 1.01
N GLU A 68 6.53 -5.01 2.23
CA GLU A 68 5.83 -3.78 2.61
C GLU A 68 6.75 -2.55 2.52
N VAL A 69 7.98 -2.63 3.06
CA VAL A 69 8.96 -1.53 2.96
C VAL A 69 9.30 -1.23 1.50
N VAL A 70 9.62 -2.25 0.72
CA VAL A 70 10.03 -2.10 -0.69
C VAL A 70 8.88 -1.61 -1.54
N ALA A 71 7.66 -2.13 -1.36
CA ALA A 71 6.49 -1.68 -2.10
C ALA A 71 6.14 -0.22 -1.81
N GLY A 72 6.15 0.18 -0.53
CA GLY A 72 5.92 1.57 -0.15
C GLY A 72 7.00 2.51 -0.69
N ALA A 73 8.27 2.11 -0.60
CA ALA A 73 9.39 2.86 -1.18
C ALA A 73 9.30 2.95 -2.71
N ALA A 74 8.94 1.87 -3.40
CA ALA A 74 8.78 1.85 -4.85
C ALA A 74 7.68 2.82 -5.31
N VAL A 75 6.55 2.87 -4.60
CA VAL A 75 5.46 3.83 -4.91
C VAL A 75 5.94 5.29 -4.78
N ILE A 76 6.75 5.61 -3.77
CA ILE A 76 7.30 6.96 -3.56
C ILE A 76 8.38 7.28 -4.60
N LEU A 77 9.42 6.45 -4.67
CA LEU A 77 10.60 6.67 -5.50
C LEU A 77 10.25 6.61 -7.00
N GLY A 78 9.32 5.73 -7.39
CA GLY A 78 8.80 5.66 -8.75
C GLY A 78 8.21 6.99 -9.24
N GLY A 79 7.77 7.85 -8.32
CA GLY A 79 7.30 9.20 -8.65
C GLY A 79 8.36 10.15 -9.22
N PHE A 80 9.64 9.90 -8.96
CA PHE A 80 10.75 10.79 -9.34
C PHE A 80 11.54 10.32 -10.57
N LEU A 81 11.29 9.10 -11.06
CA LEU A 81 12.16 8.41 -12.01
C LEU A 81 11.68 8.44 -13.47
N GLY A 82 10.86 9.44 -13.84
CA GLY A 82 10.38 9.61 -15.21
C GLY A 82 9.68 8.37 -15.78
N SER A 83 10.08 7.92 -16.98
CA SER A 83 9.48 6.77 -17.68
C SER A 83 9.70 5.45 -16.94
N ALA A 84 10.91 5.20 -16.40
CA ALA A 84 11.18 4.04 -15.55
C ALA A 84 10.34 4.07 -14.28
N GLY A 85 10.13 5.27 -13.74
CA GLY A 85 9.28 5.52 -12.58
C GLY A 85 7.83 5.06 -12.77
N HIS A 86 7.27 5.18 -13.97
CA HIS A 86 5.91 4.71 -14.25
C HIS A 86 5.77 3.21 -13.97
N LEU A 87 6.70 2.40 -14.47
CA LEU A 87 6.70 0.95 -14.23
C LEU A 87 6.93 0.63 -12.75
N ILE A 88 7.89 1.31 -12.10
CA ILE A 88 8.20 1.11 -10.67
C ILE A 88 6.98 1.40 -9.80
N THR A 89 6.26 2.50 -10.04
CA THR A 89 5.03 2.84 -9.31
C THR A 89 3.97 1.77 -9.49
N ARG A 90 3.79 1.23 -10.71
CA ARG A 90 2.82 0.15 -10.97
C ARG A 90 3.18 -1.14 -10.25
N LEU A 91 4.45 -1.53 -10.29
CA LEU A 91 4.94 -2.73 -9.60
C LEU A 91 4.83 -2.56 -8.08
N GLY A 92 5.15 -1.39 -7.55
CA GLY A 92 4.97 -1.06 -6.13
C GLY A 92 3.49 -1.14 -5.71
N GLY A 93 2.59 -0.51 -6.45
CA GLY A 93 1.15 -0.60 -6.19
C GLY A 93 0.61 -2.03 -6.31
N GLY A 94 1.10 -2.80 -7.30
CA GLY A 94 0.75 -4.22 -7.45
C GLY A 94 1.23 -5.08 -6.28
N ALA A 95 2.44 -4.85 -5.79
CA ALA A 95 2.97 -5.51 -4.61
C ALA A 95 2.14 -5.19 -3.35
N VAL A 96 1.73 -3.93 -3.16
CA VAL A 96 0.77 -3.54 -2.10
C VAL A 96 -0.50 -4.38 -2.20
N VAL A 97 -1.10 -4.49 -3.38
CA VAL A 97 -2.34 -5.26 -3.59
C VAL A 97 -2.17 -6.72 -3.18
N VAL A 98 -1.09 -7.38 -3.63
CA VAL A 98 -0.82 -8.79 -3.30
C VAL A 98 -0.64 -8.98 -1.80
N ILE A 99 0.13 -8.11 -1.14
CA ILE A 99 0.35 -8.17 0.32
C ILE A 99 -0.97 -7.96 1.06
N MET A 100 -1.78 -6.98 0.64
CA MET A 100 -3.07 -6.70 1.26
C MET A 100 -4.09 -7.82 1.08
N ILE A 101 -4.09 -8.54 -0.05
CA ILE A 101 -4.90 -9.75 -0.21
C ILE A 101 -4.50 -10.80 0.83
N GLY A 102 -3.19 -11.02 1.03
CA GLY A 102 -2.69 -11.91 2.07
C GLY A 102 -3.10 -11.46 3.47
N ALA A 103 -2.98 -10.17 3.78
CA ALA A 103 -3.39 -9.60 5.06
C ALA A 103 -4.89 -9.78 5.31
N PHE A 104 -5.75 -9.53 4.31
CA PHE A 104 -7.18 -9.78 4.43
C PHE A 104 -7.49 -11.25 4.65
N TYR A 105 -6.89 -12.14 3.87
CA TYR A 105 -7.16 -13.57 3.96
C TYR A 105 -6.74 -14.16 5.30
N LEU A 106 -5.55 -13.78 5.81
CA LEU A 106 -4.98 -14.38 7.02
C LEU A 106 -5.47 -13.70 8.30
N ALA A 107 -5.55 -12.37 8.32
CA ALA A 107 -5.83 -11.61 9.56
C ALA A 107 -7.27 -11.10 9.67
N HIS A 108 -7.99 -10.94 8.55
CA HIS A 108 -9.22 -10.13 8.51
C HIS A 108 -10.33 -10.72 7.61
N ALA A 109 -10.38 -12.04 7.45
CA ALA A 109 -11.33 -12.68 6.54
C ALA A 109 -12.79 -12.48 6.95
N ASP A 110 -13.07 -12.32 8.25
CA ASP A 110 -14.40 -12.02 8.78
C ASP A 110 -14.88 -10.62 8.37
N TRP A 111 -13.99 -9.71 8.00
CA TRP A 111 -14.37 -8.32 7.70
C TRP A 111 -15.17 -8.20 6.40
N PHE A 112 -15.03 -9.12 5.44
CA PHE A 112 -15.70 -9.05 4.13
C PHE A 112 -17.23 -9.01 4.20
N ILE A 113 -17.82 -9.49 5.30
CA ILE A 113 -19.28 -9.51 5.51
C ILE A 113 -19.74 -8.47 6.54
N THR A 114 -18.85 -7.57 6.96
CA THR A 114 -19.15 -6.56 7.98
C THR A 114 -18.70 -5.16 7.55
N GLN A 115 -19.21 -4.14 8.24
CA GLN A 115 -18.77 -2.75 8.04
C GLN A 115 -17.28 -2.50 8.37
N LYS A 116 -16.64 -3.40 9.14
CA LYS A 116 -15.23 -3.25 9.55
C LYS A 116 -14.30 -3.10 8.36
N LEU A 117 -14.60 -3.75 7.24
CA LEU A 117 -13.81 -3.63 6.02
C LEU A 117 -13.71 -2.17 5.56
N PHE A 118 -14.84 -1.46 5.50
CA PHE A 118 -14.92 -0.10 4.98
C PHE A 118 -14.61 1.00 6.00
N MET A 119 -14.52 0.63 7.29
CA MET A 119 -14.12 1.53 8.37
C MET A 119 -12.64 1.40 8.76
N SER A 120 -11.91 0.46 8.14
CA SER A 120 -10.51 0.17 8.41
C SER A 120 -9.59 0.88 7.44
N GLU A 121 -8.37 1.22 7.88
CA GLU A 121 -7.28 1.68 7.01
C GLU A 121 -6.99 0.68 5.87
N GLN A 122 -7.22 -0.62 6.08
CA GLN A 122 -6.69 -1.69 5.23
C GLN A 122 -7.32 -1.67 3.84
N ILE A 123 -8.61 -1.32 3.75
CA ILE A 123 -9.28 -1.18 2.45
C ILE A 123 -8.76 0.04 1.69
N PHE A 124 -8.37 1.11 2.38
CA PHE A 124 -7.81 2.30 1.76
C PHE A 124 -6.40 2.01 1.24
N LEU A 125 -5.56 1.29 2.00
CA LEU A 125 -4.24 0.84 1.52
C LEU A 125 -4.37 -0.04 0.28
N PHE A 126 -5.31 -0.99 0.29
CA PHE A 126 -5.61 -1.83 -0.87
C PHE A 126 -6.07 -1.00 -2.07
N ALA A 127 -7.03 -0.09 -1.88
CA ALA A 127 -7.58 0.75 -2.95
C ALA A 127 -6.53 1.69 -3.55
N LEU A 128 -5.68 2.30 -2.72
CA LEU A 128 -4.59 3.15 -3.18
C LEU A 128 -3.49 2.33 -3.88
N GLY A 129 -3.18 1.14 -3.38
CA GLY A 129 -2.29 0.20 -4.06
C GLY A 129 -2.79 -0.15 -5.46
N LEU A 130 -4.08 -0.49 -5.57
CA LEU A 130 -4.73 -0.78 -6.84
C LEU A 130 -4.76 0.44 -7.76
N TYR A 131 -5.02 1.62 -7.22
CA TYR A 131 -4.94 2.88 -7.96
C TYR A 131 -3.56 3.06 -8.60
N PHE A 132 -2.46 2.92 -7.85
CA PHE A 132 -1.12 3.05 -8.40
C PHE A 132 -0.72 1.89 -9.32
N ALA A 133 -1.22 0.68 -9.06
CA ALA A 133 -1.03 -0.47 -9.95
C ALA A 133 -1.63 -0.24 -11.34
N ILE A 134 -2.80 0.41 -11.40
CA ILE A 134 -3.54 0.68 -12.65
C ILE A 134 -3.06 1.97 -13.32
N LYS A 135 -2.92 3.06 -12.56
CA LYS A 135 -2.61 4.40 -13.07
C LYS A 135 -1.12 4.60 -13.33
N GLY A 136 -0.27 4.06 -12.45
CA GLY A 136 1.16 4.39 -12.43
C GLY A 136 1.36 5.90 -12.20
N ASN A 137 2.15 6.54 -13.05
CA ASN A 137 2.44 7.98 -12.98
C ASN A 137 1.62 8.86 -13.94
N ASN A 138 0.84 8.27 -14.86
CA ASN A 138 0.23 8.98 -16.00
C ASN A 138 -1.28 8.97 -15.90
#